data_AF-A0A5J4WH42-F1
#
_entry.id   AF-A0A5J4WH42-F1
#
_cell.length_a   1.000
_cell.length_b   1.000
_cell.length_c   1.000
_cell.angle_alpha   90.00
_cell.angle_beta   90.00
_cell.angle_gamma   90.00
#
_symmetry.space_group_name_H-M   'P 1'
#
loop_
_entity.id
_entity.type
_entity.pdbx_description
1 polymer ?
#
loop_
_entity_poly.entity_id
_entity_poly.type
_entity_poly.pdbx_seq_one_letter_code
_entity_poly.pdbx_strand_id
1 'polypeptide(L)'
;MIVSRQVRCLSRHKDSSNGENAAIIGGISSETESDELESFLKKFGTLNYLWMEEPNGNESRQAQVFFESPEQTLSRLLEHTNSKVRIGACTIMCCILSCAYEKEEPWKVHPYYNELSKDGVIFLLNNHCLQNGDNDLMKTEAAVMLSLLVRKQELDPKMRSDLIYQLKRKITNEKESKFNDEQAIILLQGLAFVESNISEIVQGNFIETLAQLSSQSDEQTSFRSLELLLLIASNGQTEILQNVKNAINDSLIFLDLIGDSNVIFDEMIIKIEMKWNSNIEQLDSI
;
A
#
# COMPACT_ATOMS: atom_id res chain seq x y z
N MET A 1 -6.99 21.05 20.60
CA MET A 1 -7.36 20.03 19.57
C MET A 1 -6.25 20.01 18.53
N ILE A 2 -5.36 19.01 18.60
CA ILE A 2 -4.18 18.91 17.72
C ILE A 2 -4.66 18.61 16.31
N VAL A 3 -4.42 19.54 15.38
CA VAL A 3 -4.76 19.37 13.96
C VAL A 3 -3.49 18.91 13.25
N SER A 4 -3.33 17.59 13.17
CA SER A 4 -2.28 16.91 12.40
C SER A 4 -2.38 17.29 10.92
N ARG A 5 -1.61 18.30 10.50
CA ARG A 5 -1.45 18.65 9.07
C ARG A 5 -0.09 18.26 8.49
N GLN A 6 0.88 17.88 9.31
CA GLN A 6 2.18 17.40 8.85
C GLN A 6 2.74 16.37 9.82
N VAL A 7 2.39 15.10 9.60
CA VAL A 7 3.22 13.99 10.07
C VAL A 7 4.21 13.72 8.94
N ARG A 8 5.50 13.91 9.19
CA ARG A 8 6.57 13.39 8.32
C ARG A 8 7.26 12.27 9.07
N CYS A 9 7.23 11.05 8.54
CA CYS A 9 8.17 10.03 8.98
C CYS A 9 9.56 10.42 8.49
N LEU A 10 10.49 10.63 9.42
CA LEU A 10 11.90 10.71 9.09
C LEU A 10 12.43 9.28 8.95
N SER A 11 12.56 8.77 7.73
CA SER A 11 13.42 7.62 7.48
C SER A 11 14.89 8.04 7.67
N ARG A 12 15.66 7.21 8.36
CA ARG A 12 16.90 7.62 9.04
C ARG A 12 18.16 7.58 8.15
N HIS A 13 19.09 8.46 8.48
CA HIS A 13 20.53 8.31 8.25
C HIS A 13 21.05 6.98 8.84
N LYS A 14 21.92 6.28 8.09
CA LYS A 14 22.40 4.90 8.30
C LYS A 14 23.12 4.58 9.64
N ASP A 15 23.45 5.56 10.48
CA ASP A 15 24.48 5.38 11.54
C ASP A 15 23.98 5.43 12.99
N SER A 16 22.70 5.20 13.29
CA SER A 16 22.28 5.10 14.70
C SER A 16 21.35 3.93 14.97
N SER A 17 21.70 3.13 15.97
CA SER A 17 21.01 1.92 16.43
C SER A 17 19.68 2.17 17.16
N ASN A 18 19.30 3.43 17.40
CA ASN A 18 18.22 3.78 18.35
C ASN A 18 17.02 4.51 17.71
N GLY A 19 16.36 4.03 16.66
CA GLY A 19 15.31 4.88 16.07
C GLY A 19 14.59 4.39 14.84
N GLU A 20 13.95 3.23 14.95
CA GLU A 20 12.95 2.81 13.97
C GLU A 20 11.51 3.22 14.37
N ASN A 21 11.31 3.80 15.57
CA ASN A 21 9.97 4.06 16.13
C ASN A 21 9.67 5.55 16.37
N ALA A 22 10.16 6.45 15.50
CA ALA A 22 9.97 7.90 15.68
C ALA A 22 8.76 8.43 14.91
N ALA A 23 7.88 9.20 15.57
CA ALA A 23 6.82 9.98 14.94
C ALA A 23 7.07 11.48 15.16
N ILE A 24 6.85 12.30 14.12
CA ILE A 24 6.80 13.76 14.26
C ILE A 24 5.33 14.18 14.32
N ILE A 25 4.97 14.87 15.39
CA ILE A 25 3.65 15.44 15.62
C ILE A 25 3.76 16.95 15.40
N GLY A 26 3.18 17.46 14.32
CA GLY A 26 3.02 18.91 14.11
C GLY A 26 1.65 19.43 14.53
N GLY A 27 1.49 20.75 14.57
CA GLY A 27 0.19 21.38 14.85
C GLY A 27 -0.18 21.39 16.33
N ILE A 28 0.81 21.30 17.22
CA ILE A 28 0.61 21.37 18.67
C ILE A 28 0.42 22.84 19.07
N SER A 29 -0.53 23.16 19.95
CA SER A 29 -0.76 24.54 20.38
C SER A 29 0.49 25.11 21.06
N SER A 30 0.81 26.40 20.84
CA SER A 30 1.95 27.08 21.47
C SER A 30 1.94 26.96 23.00
N GLU A 31 0.73 26.94 23.57
CA GLU A 31 0.43 26.85 25.00
C GLU A 31 0.44 25.42 25.58
N THR A 32 0.65 24.37 24.78
CA THR A 32 0.62 22.99 25.28
C THR A 32 1.87 22.69 26.10
N GLU A 33 1.69 22.25 27.35
CA GLU A 33 2.81 21.86 28.21
C GLU A 33 3.35 20.47 27.84
N SER A 34 4.66 20.26 28.02
CA SER A 34 5.31 18.97 27.68
C SER A 34 4.69 17.80 28.45
N ASP A 35 4.46 17.98 29.75
CA ASP A 35 3.86 16.96 30.63
C ASP A 35 2.40 16.63 30.23
N GLU A 36 1.66 17.62 29.71
CA GLU A 36 0.29 17.42 29.20
C GLU A 36 0.32 16.54 27.94
N LEU A 37 1.19 16.88 27.00
CA LEU A 37 1.37 16.10 25.77
C LEU A 37 1.86 14.68 26.07
N GLU A 38 2.84 14.53 26.97
CA GLU A 38 3.35 13.23 27.39
C GLU A 38 2.24 12.38 28.04
N SER A 39 1.47 12.98 28.96
CA SER A 39 0.34 12.31 29.62
C SER A 39 -0.75 11.91 28.64
N PHE A 40 -0.98 12.71 27.60
CA PHE A 40 -1.87 12.35 26.50
C PHE A 40 -1.32 11.16 25.70
N LEU A 41 -0.05 11.23 25.30
CA LEU A 41 0.59 10.20 24.47
C LEU A 41 0.74 8.85 25.18
N LYS A 42 1.00 8.85 26.49
CA LYS A 42 1.05 7.65 27.34
C LYS A 42 -0.27 6.85 27.39
N LYS A 43 -1.40 7.48 27.05
CA LYS A 43 -2.68 6.75 26.92
C LYS A 43 -2.68 5.78 25.76
N PHE A 44 -1.83 6.01 24.77
CA PHE A 44 -1.79 5.20 23.56
C PHE A 44 -0.73 4.10 23.67
N GLY A 45 0.39 4.33 24.36
CA GLY A 45 1.38 3.28 24.67
C GLY A 45 2.58 3.75 25.46
N THR A 46 3.58 2.87 25.63
CA THR A 46 4.81 3.19 26.34
C THR A 46 5.68 4.12 25.51
N LEU A 47 6.02 5.27 26.07
CA LEU A 47 6.95 6.23 25.47
C LEU A 47 8.39 5.89 25.87
N ASN A 48 9.25 5.73 24.87
CA ASN A 48 10.69 5.66 25.05
C ASN A 48 11.30 7.05 25.20
N TYR A 49 10.82 8.01 24.39
CA TYR A 49 11.34 9.38 24.38
C TYR A 49 10.31 10.35 23.82
N LEU A 50 10.28 11.57 24.37
CA LEU A 50 9.50 12.69 23.85
C LEU A 50 10.43 13.92 23.82
N TRP A 51 10.55 14.53 22.65
CA TRP A 51 11.11 15.86 22.48
C TRP A 51 10.04 16.78 21.93
N MET A 52 9.99 18.01 22.42
CA MET A 52 9.03 19.02 22.00
C MET A 52 9.76 20.33 21.82
N GLU A 53 9.47 21.07 20.75
CA GLU A 53 9.97 22.44 20.57
C GLU A 53 9.58 23.31 21.75
N GLU A 54 10.37 24.31 22.15
CA GLU A 54 10.00 25.20 23.26
C GLU A 54 8.77 26.09 22.92
N PRO A 55 8.02 26.59 23.94
CA PRO A 55 6.94 27.54 23.71
C PRO A 55 7.44 28.80 22.98
N ASN A 56 6.80 29.14 21.86
CA ASN A 56 7.11 30.33 21.05
C ASN A 56 6.00 31.40 21.07
N GLY A 57 4.94 31.18 21.85
CA GLY A 57 3.83 32.11 22.06
C GLY A 57 2.75 32.11 20.98
N ASN A 58 3.11 32.03 19.69
CA ASN A 58 2.16 32.34 18.61
C ASN A 58 1.98 31.24 17.55
N GLU A 59 2.95 30.34 17.40
CA GLU A 59 2.97 29.38 16.30
C GLU A 59 2.71 27.95 16.78
N SER A 60 2.24 27.10 15.87
CA SER A 60 2.12 25.68 16.17
C SER A 60 3.49 25.06 16.37
N ARG A 61 3.62 24.23 17.41
CA ARG A 61 4.84 23.49 17.75
C ARG A 61 4.86 22.11 17.14
N GLN A 62 6.06 21.54 17.08
CA GLN A 62 6.33 20.16 16.71
C GLN A 62 6.87 19.37 17.91
N ALA A 63 6.61 18.06 17.89
CA ALA A 63 7.19 17.10 18.83
C ALA A 63 7.70 15.87 18.08
N GLN A 64 8.79 15.30 18.56
CA GLN A 64 9.30 14.00 18.15
C GLN A 64 9.04 12.99 19.26
N VAL A 65 8.35 11.90 18.93
CA VAL A 65 7.93 10.88 19.89
C VAL A 65 8.49 9.54 19.49
N PHE A 66 8.97 8.77 20.46
CA PHE A 66 9.41 7.39 20.27
C PHE A 66 8.53 6.48 21.12
N PHE A 67 7.83 5.55 20.49
CA PHE A 67 7.09 4.50 21.18
C PHE A 67 7.91 3.22 21.28
N GLU A 68 7.70 2.45 22.35
CA GLU A 68 8.27 1.11 22.48
C GLU A 68 7.65 0.14 21.46
N SER A 69 6.35 0.27 21.22
CA SER A 69 5.58 -0.53 20.25
C SER A 69 4.53 0.38 19.57
N PRO A 70 4.94 1.19 18.57
CA PRO A 70 4.06 2.17 17.95
C PRO A 70 2.82 1.54 17.30
N GLU A 71 2.90 0.31 16.84
CA GLU A 71 1.84 -0.34 16.07
C GLU A 71 0.63 -0.71 16.93
N GLN A 72 0.86 -1.29 18.11
CA GLN A 72 -0.19 -1.58 19.10
C GLN A 72 -0.83 -0.31 19.64
N THR A 73 -0.02 0.73 19.74
CA THR A 73 -0.41 2.04 20.23
C THR A 73 -1.36 2.73 19.25
N LEU A 74 -0.98 2.74 17.98
CA LEU A 74 -1.74 3.36 16.90
C LEU A 74 -2.99 2.56 16.55
N SER A 75 -2.99 1.23 16.71
CA SER A 75 -4.18 0.40 16.42
C SER A 75 -5.37 0.76 17.30
N ARG A 76 -5.16 1.06 18.59
CA ARG A 76 -6.21 1.54 19.51
C ARG A 76 -6.82 2.87 19.07
N LEU A 77 -6.05 3.71 18.39
CA LEU A 77 -6.54 4.98 17.86
C LEU A 77 -7.49 4.80 16.68
N LEU A 78 -7.46 3.65 15.99
CA LEU A 78 -8.39 3.33 14.90
C LEU A 78 -9.83 3.15 15.37
N GLU A 79 -10.04 2.93 16.67
CA GLU A 79 -11.36 2.80 17.30
C GLU A 79 -11.88 4.13 17.87
N HIS A 80 -11.11 5.22 17.75
CA HIS A 80 -11.47 6.50 18.33
C HIS A 80 -12.72 7.12 17.65
N THR A 81 -13.64 7.69 18.44
CA THR A 81 -14.91 8.25 17.91
C THR A 81 -14.71 9.47 16.99
N ASN A 82 -13.61 10.20 17.16
CA ASN A 82 -13.25 11.32 16.30
C ASN A 82 -12.54 10.84 15.02
N SER A 83 -13.21 11.04 13.88
CA SER A 83 -12.73 10.71 12.53
C SER A 83 -11.35 11.28 12.20
N LYS A 84 -11.04 12.50 12.65
CA LYS A 84 -9.73 13.14 12.41
C LYS A 84 -8.60 12.43 13.15
N VAL A 85 -8.88 11.91 14.34
CA VAL A 85 -7.89 11.14 15.12
C VAL A 85 -7.63 9.81 14.44
N ARG A 86 -8.68 9.12 13.98
CA ARG A 86 -8.55 7.86 13.24
C ARG A 86 -7.75 8.04 11.96
N ILE A 87 -8.06 9.07 11.16
CA ILE A 87 -7.30 9.39 9.93
C ILE A 87 -5.84 9.69 10.27
N GLY A 88 -5.57 10.48 11.30
CA GLY A 88 -4.19 10.75 11.74
C GLY A 88 -3.44 9.48 12.11
N ALA A 89 -4.08 8.57 12.86
CA ALA A 89 -3.50 7.28 13.21
C ALA A 89 -3.24 6.41 11.97
N CYS A 90 -4.21 6.31 11.06
CA CYS A 90 -4.06 5.64 9.77
C CYS A 90 -2.86 6.20 8.99
N THR A 91 -2.75 7.52 8.85
CA THR A 91 -1.64 8.15 8.11
C THR A 91 -0.30 7.84 8.76
N ILE A 92 -0.18 7.93 10.10
CA ILE A 92 1.07 7.61 10.80
C ILE A 92 1.44 6.14 10.58
N MET A 93 0.49 5.22 10.74
CA MET A 93 0.71 3.79 10.50
C MET A 93 1.15 3.53 9.05
N CYS A 94 0.48 4.16 8.08
CA CYS A 94 0.84 4.09 6.67
C CYS A 94 2.28 4.50 6.42
N CYS A 95 2.73 5.61 7.02
CA CYS A 95 4.12 6.05 6.90
C CYS A 95 5.11 5.06 7.53
N ILE A 96 4.81 4.51 8.72
CA ILE A 96 5.67 3.51 9.38
C ILE A 96 5.81 2.26 8.50
N LEU A 97 4.68 1.74 8.01
CA LEU A 97 4.65 0.55 7.15
C LEU A 97 5.37 0.80 5.82
N SER A 98 5.19 1.97 5.21
CA SER A 98 5.86 2.33 3.96
C SER A 98 7.37 2.46 4.11
N CYS A 99 7.87 2.98 5.24
CA CYS A 99 9.31 3.04 5.50
C CYS A 99 9.93 1.64 5.70
N ALA A 100 9.18 0.70 6.26
CA ALA A 100 9.61 -0.70 6.33
C ALA A 100 9.60 -1.35 4.94
N TYR A 101 8.66 -0.96 4.08
CA TYR A 101 8.51 -1.46 2.72
C TYR A 101 9.70 -1.11 1.80
N GLU A 102 10.19 0.14 1.80
CA GLU A 102 11.29 0.58 0.91
C GLU A 102 12.59 -0.22 1.07
N LYS A 103 12.80 -0.83 2.23
CA LYS A 103 13.98 -1.65 2.51
C LYS A 103 13.85 -3.08 1.98
N GLU A 104 12.65 -3.51 1.67
CA GLU A 104 12.32 -4.89 1.36
C GLU A 104 11.99 -5.09 -0.11
N GLU A 105 12.19 -6.32 -0.53
CA GLU A 105 11.72 -6.75 -1.84
C GLU A 105 10.18 -6.72 -1.89
N PRO A 106 9.55 -6.09 -2.91
CA PRO A 106 8.09 -6.00 -3.06
C PRO A 106 7.37 -7.35 -2.93
N TRP A 107 8.07 -8.43 -3.28
CA TRP A 107 7.58 -9.81 -3.34
C TRP A 107 7.85 -10.62 -2.05
N LYS A 108 8.29 -10.02 -0.94
CA LYS A 108 8.30 -10.73 0.35
C LYS A 108 6.99 -10.49 1.10
N VAL A 109 6.70 -11.34 2.09
CA VAL A 109 5.64 -11.01 3.06
C VAL A 109 6.09 -9.76 3.83
N HIS A 110 5.15 -8.90 4.26
CA HIS A 110 5.52 -7.73 5.06
C HIS A 110 6.12 -8.17 6.42
N PRO A 111 7.25 -7.60 6.89
CA PRO A 111 7.90 -8.04 8.12
C PRO A 111 6.96 -8.01 9.35
N TYR A 112 6.08 -7.01 9.40
CA TYR A 112 5.09 -6.86 10.49
C TYR A 112 3.77 -7.63 10.30
N TYR A 113 3.58 -8.38 9.20
CA TYR A 113 2.30 -9.04 8.93
C TYR A 113 1.87 -9.96 10.09
N ASN A 114 2.75 -10.86 10.52
CA ASN A 114 2.41 -11.87 11.54
C ASN A 114 2.05 -11.24 12.89
N GLU A 115 2.83 -10.25 13.32
CA GLU A 115 2.63 -9.55 14.59
C GLU A 115 1.32 -8.75 14.57
N LEU A 116 1.10 -7.93 13.54
CA LEU A 116 -0.08 -7.08 13.43
C LEU A 116 -1.36 -7.87 13.14
N SER A 117 -1.25 -9.03 12.48
CA SER A 117 -2.36 -9.97 12.34
C SER A 117 -2.76 -10.54 13.71
N LYS A 118 -1.78 -11.02 14.49
CA LYS A 118 -2.00 -11.57 15.84
C LYS A 118 -2.61 -10.54 16.80
N ASP A 119 -2.18 -9.29 16.69
CA ASP A 119 -2.66 -8.19 17.53
C ASP A 119 -4.02 -7.61 17.05
N GLY A 120 -4.62 -8.19 16.01
CA GLY A 120 -5.94 -7.79 15.50
C GLY A 120 -5.94 -6.49 14.72
N VAL A 121 -4.78 -5.91 14.40
CA VAL A 121 -4.66 -4.63 13.69
C VAL A 121 -5.22 -4.73 12.28
N ILE A 122 -4.97 -5.83 11.57
CA ILE A 122 -5.52 -6.07 10.22
C ILE A 122 -7.06 -6.10 10.28
N PHE A 123 -7.63 -6.76 11.30
CA PHE A 123 -9.07 -6.78 11.52
C PHE A 123 -9.61 -5.38 11.79
N LEU A 124 -8.95 -4.59 12.64
CA LEU A 124 -9.36 -3.22 12.94
C LEU A 124 -9.33 -2.31 11.71
N LEU A 125 -8.26 -2.37 10.92
CA LEU A 125 -8.13 -1.63 9.66
C LEU A 125 -9.23 -2.00 8.67
N ASN A 126 -9.51 -3.30 8.49
CA ASN A 126 -10.56 -3.75 7.61
C ASN A 126 -11.95 -3.28 8.10
N ASN A 127 -12.30 -3.60 9.34
CA ASN A 127 -13.63 -3.36 9.86
C ASN A 127 -13.91 -1.86 10.11
N HIS A 128 -13.03 -1.15 10.82
CA HIS A 128 -13.30 0.23 11.25
C HIS A 128 -12.92 1.27 10.20
N CYS A 129 -12.03 0.93 9.25
CA CYS A 129 -11.52 1.91 8.30
C CYS A 129 -11.92 1.58 6.86
N LEU A 130 -11.63 0.39 6.34
CA LEU A 130 -11.97 0.05 4.95
C LEU A 130 -13.49 -0.07 4.75
N GLN A 131 -14.16 -0.85 5.59
CA GLN A 131 -15.59 -1.11 5.47
C GLN A 131 -16.44 0.05 6.01
N ASN A 132 -16.15 0.45 7.26
CA ASN A 132 -16.94 1.43 8.00
C ASN A 132 -16.25 2.80 8.16
N GLY A 133 -15.26 3.12 7.30
CA GLY A 133 -14.62 4.43 7.31
C GLY A 133 -15.59 5.57 6.99
N ASP A 134 -15.44 6.70 7.69
CA ASP A 134 -16.39 7.83 7.63
C ASP A 134 -16.42 8.55 6.27
N ASN A 135 -15.34 8.43 5.49
CA ASN A 135 -15.18 9.08 4.20
C ASN A 135 -14.23 8.29 3.30
N ASP A 136 -14.21 8.65 2.01
CA ASP A 136 -13.39 7.98 1.01
C ASP A 136 -11.89 8.06 1.31
N LEU A 137 -11.40 9.17 1.85
CA LEU A 137 -9.99 9.30 2.23
C LEU A 137 -9.60 8.22 3.24
N MET A 138 -10.39 8.02 4.30
CA MET A 138 -10.13 7.00 5.31
C MET A 138 -10.13 5.58 4.72
N LYS A 139 -11.05 5.29 3.79
CA LYS A 139 -11.12 3.98 3.11
C LYS A 139 -9.91 3.75 2.20
N THR A 140 -9.48 4.78 1.48
CA THR A 140 -8.29 4.74 0.62
C THR A 140 -7.03 4.53 1.45
N GLU A 141 -6.83 5.27 2.55
CA GLU A 141 -5.68 5.08 3.45
C GLU A 141 -5.68 3.68 4.07
N ALA A 142 -6.85 3.18 4.49
CA ALA A 142 -7.00 1.81 4.97
C ALA A 142 -6.63 0.79 3.90
N ALA A 143 -7.06 1.00 2.66
CA ALA A 143 -6.73 0.14 1.53
C ALA A 143 -5.22 0.10 1.27
N VAL A 144 -4.53 1.25 1.32
CA VAL A 144 -3.07 1.31 1.16
C VAL A 144 -2.37 0.51 2.25
N MET A 145 -2.68 0.76 3.53
CA MET A 145 -2.07 0.05 4.64
C MET A 145 -2.33 -1.46 4.60
N LEU A 146 -3.58 -1.85 4.38
CA LEU A 146 -3.96 -3.26 4.29
C LEU A 146 -3.18 -3.94 3.18
N SER A 147 -3.09 -3.32 1.99
CA SER A 147 -2.36 -3.88 0.84
C SER A 147 -0.87 -4.05 1.11
N LEU A 148 -0.23 -3.12 1.82
CA LEU A 148 1.15 -3.26 2.27
C LEU A 148 1.32 -4.47 3.19
N LEU A 149 0.41 -4.66 4.15
CA LEU A 149 0.48 -5.75 5.13
C LEU A 149 0.17 -7.12 4.52
N VAL A 150 -0.90 -7.21 3.73
CA VAL A 150 -1.47 -8.48 3.24
C VAL A 150 -0.97 -8.89 1.87
N ARG A 151 0.11 -8.27 1.37
CA ARG A 151 0.79 -8.72 0.16
C ARG A 151 1.17 -10.20 0.28
N LYS A 152 0.99 -10.95 -0.81
CA LYS A 152 1.16 -12.41 -0.85
C LYS A 152 0.30 -13.20 0.14
N GLN A 153 -0.78 -12.64 0.64
CA GLN A 153 -1.74 -13.35 1.49
C GLN A 153 -3.02 -13.65 0.74
N GLU A 154 -3.59 -14.81 1.06
CA GLU A 154 -4.97 -15.11 0.70
C GLU A 154 -5.90 -14.23 1.55
N LEU A 155 -6.85 -13.57 0.90
CA LEU A 155 -7.76 -12.63 1.53
C LEU A 155 -9.12 -13.27 1.75
N ASP A 156 -9.77 -12.91 2.85
CA ASP A 156 -11.19 -13.23 3.01
C ASP A 156 -12.00 -12.57 1.87
N PRO A 157 -13.04 -13.23 1.34
CA PRO A 157 -13.73 -12.75 0.14
C PRO A 157 -14.27 -11.33 0.27
N LYS A 158 -14.70 -10.93 1.48
CA LYS A 158 -15.30 -9.61 1.71
C LYS A 158 -14.22 -8.52 1.70
N MET A 159 -13.16 -8.70 2.48
CA MET A 159 -12.01 -7.78 2.48
C MET A 159 -11.37 -7.71 1.10
N ARG A 160 -11.25 -8.84 0.39
CA ARG A 160 -10.70 -8.90 -0.96
C ARG A 160 -11.43 -7.95 -1.91
N SER A 161 -12.76 -8.05 -1.95
CA SER A 161 -13.59 -7.21 -2.83
C SER A 161 -13.48 -5.73 -2.47
N ASP A 162 -13.65 -5.39 -1.19
CA ASP A 162 -13.57 -4.01 -0.71
C ASP A 162 -12.19 -3.38 -0.98
N LEU A 163 -11.11 -4.13 -0.70
CA LEU A 163 -9.72 -3.68 -0.84
C LEU A 163 -9.36 -3.42 -2.29
N ILE A 164 -9.62 -4.40 -3.16
CA ILE A 164 -9.28 -4.33 -4.58
C ILE A 164 -10.12 -3.25 -5.27
N TYR A 165 -11.40 -3.12 -4.92
CA TYR A 165 -12.24 -2.03 -5.42
C TYR A 165 -11.64 -0.66 -5.10
N GLN A 166 -11.20 -0.43 -3.87
CA GLN A 166 -10.61 0.86 -3.47
C GLN A 166 -9.31 1.18 -4.23
N LEU A 167 -8.44 0.19 -4.41
CA LEU A 167 -7.19 0.37 -5.18
C LEU A 167 -7.46 0.64 -6.66
N LYS A 168 -8.39 -0.10 -7.28
CA LYS A 168 -8.76 0.12 -8.69
C LYS A 168 -9.39 1.49 -8.89
N ARG A 169 -10.26 1.90 -7.97
CA ARG A 169 -10.85 3.24 -7.98
C ARG A 169 -9.78 4.32 -7.98
N LYS A 170 -8.72 4.16 -7.17
CA LYS A 170 -7.58 5.09 -7.13
C LYS A 170 -6.89 5.24 -8.49
N ILE A 171 -6.79 4.16 -9.27
CA ILE A 171 -6.19 4.15 -10.62
C ILE A 171 -7.13 4.75 -11.68
N THR A 172 -8.44 4.45 -11.59
CA THR A 172 -9.43 4.87 -12.61
C THR A 172 -9.99 6.28 -12.42
N ASN A 173 -9.80 6.90 -11.26
CA ASN A 173 -10.43 8.17 -10.94
C ASN A 173 -9.56 9.36 -11.37
N GLU A 174 -9.86 9.92 -12.54
CA GLU A 174 -9.15 11.06 -13.16
C GLU A 174 -9.05 12.33 -12.28
N LYS A 175 -9.85 12.44 -11.22
CA LYS A 175 -9.84 13.60 -10.32
C LYS A 175 -8.73 13.56 -9.26
N GLU A 176 -8.10 12.41 -9.04
CA GLU A 176 -6.97 12.26 -8.12
C GLU A 176 -5.64 12.46 -8.86
N SER A 177 -4.57 12.90 -8.15
CA SER A 177 -3.30 13.22 -8.81
C SER A 177 -2.64 11.96 -9.39
N LYS A 178 -2.11 12.02 -10.62
CA LYS A 178 -1.40 10.91 -11.31
C LYS A 178 -0.33 10.19 -10.49
N PHE A 179 0.34 10.87 -9.55
CA PHE A 179 1.30 10.27 -8.60
C PHE A 179 0.71 9.13 -7.75
N ASN A 180 -0.61 9.00 -7.70
CA ASN A 180 -1.31 7.97 -6.96
C ASN A 180 -1.46 6.65 -7.74
N ASP A 181 -1.35 6.67 -9.06
CA ASP A 181 -1.66 5.52 -9.91
C ASP A 181 -0.56 4.46 -9.78
N GLU A 182 0.70 4.88 -9.89
CA GLU A 182 1.85 4.01 -9.74
C GLU A 182 1.84 3.25 -8.41
N GLN A 183 1.62 3.97 -7.30
CA GLN A 183 1.56 3.35 -5.98
C GLN A 183 0.43 2.32 -5.90
N ALA A 184 -0.75 2.64 -6.41
CA ALA A 184 -1.88 1.71 -6.40
C ALA A 184 -1.60 0.46 -7.24
N ILE A 185 -0.93 0.61 -8.38
CA ILE A 185 -0.51 -0.51 -9.23
C ILE A 185 0.47 -1.41 -8.46
N ILE A 186 1.50 -0.84 -7.83
CA ILE A 186 2.46 -1.59 -7.01
C ILE A 186 1.76 -2.38 -5.88
N LEU A 187 0.77 -1.77 -5.22
CA LEU A 187 0.00 -2.45 -4.19
C LEU A 187 -0.82 -3.62 -4.77
N LEU A 188 -1.44 -3.45 -5.94
CA LEU A 188 -2.13 -4.52 -6.64
C LEU A 188 -1.18 -5.64 -7.09
N GLN A 189 0.05 -5.33 -7.50
CA GLN A 189 1.07 -6.34 -7.82
C GLN A 189 1.32 -7.25 -6.61
N GLY A 190 1.45 -6.67 -5.41
CA GLY A 190 1.60 -7.42 -4.16
C GLY A 190 0.45 -8.41 -3.89
N LEU A 191 -0.78 -8.04 -4.27
CA LEU A 191 -1.97 -8.89 -4.13
C LEU A 191 -2.09 -9.93 -5.25
N ALA A 192 -1.64 -9.60 -6.47
CA ALA A 192 -1.70 -10.46 -7.67
C ALA A 192 -0.74 -11.66 -7.63
N PHE A 193 0.15 -11.72 -6.64
CA PHE A 193 0.95 -12.93 -6.36
C PHE A 193 0.13 -14.11 -5.83
N VAL A 194 -1.13 -13.88 -5.43
CA VAL A 194 -2.02 -14.94 -4.94
C VAL A 194 -3.13 -15.14 -5.96
N GLU A 195 -3.21 -16.35 -6.52
CA GLU A 195 -4.15 -16.71 -7.59
C GLU A 195 -5.60 -16.36 -7.25
N SER A 196 -6.04 -16.65 -6.02
CA SER A 196 -7.41 -16.36 -5.55
C SER A 196 -7.79 -14.88 -5.58
N ASN A 197 -6.82 -13.97 -5.67
CA ASN A 197 -7.06 -12.54 -5.73
C ASN A 197 -7.28 -12.03 -7.16
N ILE A 198 -6.77 -12.74 -8.16
CA ILE A 198 -6.69 -12.26 -9.55
C ILE A 198 -8.07 -12.08 -10.15
N SER A 199 -9.01 -13.00 -9.90
CA SER A 199 -10.37 -12.90 -10.44
C SER A 199 -11.07 -11.62 -10.03
N GLU A 200 -10.77 -11.07 -8.85
CA GLU A 200 -11.31 -9.79 -8.38
C GLU A 200 -10.57 -8.60 -9.00
N ILE A 201 -9.23 -8.69 -9.13
CA ILE A 201 -8.40 -7.66 -9.77
C ILE A 201 -8.88 -7.40 -11.19
N VAL A 202 -9.09 -8.44 -11.99
CA VAL A 202 -9.38 -8.31 -13.43
C VAL A 202 -10.82 -7.93 -13.78
N GLN A 203 -11.74 -7.88 -12.80
CA GLN A 203 -13.14 -7.51 -13.05
C GLN A 203 -13.30 -6.14 -13.72
N GLY A 204 -14.39 -5.92 -14.45
CA GLY A 204 -14.77 -4.58 -14.92
C GLY A 204 -13.75 -3.90 -15.85
N ASN A 205 -13.36 -4.57 -16.93
CA ASN A 205 -12.46 -4.07 -17.98
C ASN A 205 -11.09 -3.55 -17.48
N PHE A 206 -10.63 -4.10 -16.34
CA PHE A 206 -9.42 -3.58 -15.71
C PHE A 206 -8.15 -4.00 -16.46
N ILE A 207 -8.17 -5.12 -17.20
CA ILE A 207 -7.07 -5.52 -18.07
C ILE A 207 -6.87 -4.47 -19.18
N GLU A 208 -7.94 -4.03 -19.83
CA GLU A 208 -7.92 -3.00 -20.87
C GLU A 208 -7.45 -1.65 -20.30
N THR A 209 -7.86 -1.33 -19.07
CA THR A 209 -7.39 -0.13 -18.36
C THR A 209 -5.87 -0.16 -18.17
N LEU A 210 -5.32 -1.28 -17.70
CA LEU A 210 -3.87 -1.44 -17.53
C LEU A 210 -3.13 -1.42 -18.87
N ALA A 211 -3.70 -2.03 -19.92
CA ALA A 211 -3.11 -1.98 -21.26
C ALA A 211 -3.04 -0.54 -21.79
N GLN A 212 -4.09 0.26 -21.60
CA GLN A 212 -4.06 1.68 -21.95
C GLN A 212 -3.01 2.46 -21.15
N LEU A 213 -2.92 2.24 -19.83
CA LEU A 213 -1.91 2.86 -18.99
C LEU A 213 -0.49 2.48 -19.40
N SER A 214 -0.28 1.25 -19.86
CA SER A 214 1.01 0.80 -20.39
C SER A 214 1.44 1.55 -21.66
N SER A 215 0.50 2.07 -22.45
CA SER A 215 0.81 2.75 -23.72
C SER A 215 0.76 4.29 -23.65
N GLN A 216 0.06 4.86 -22.67
CA GLN A 216 -0.28 6.30 -22.66
C GLN A 216 0.23 7.09 -21.44
N SER A 217 0.82 6.40 -20.46
CA SER A 217 1.32 7.03 -19.24
C SER A 217 2.80 7.38 -19.32
N ASP A 218 3.35 7.98 -18.26
CA ASP A 218 4.79 8.12 -18.11
C ASP A 218 5.48 6.75 -18.04
N GLU A 219 6.79 6.74 -18.28
CA GLU A 219 7.62 5.52 -18.34
C GLU A 219 7.45 4.63 -17.09
N GLN A 220 7.39 5.23 -15.91
CA GLN A 220 7.29 4.49 -14.65
C GLN A 220 5.91 3.85 -14.49
N THR A 221 4.83 4.60 -14.72
CA THR A 221 3.46 4.07 -14.69
C THR A 221 3.24 3.00 -15.79
N SER A 222 3.81 3.23 -16.98
CA SER A 222 3.76 2.28 -18.09
C SER A 222 4.41 0.96 -17.71
N PHE A 223 5.64 1.01 -17.21
CA PHE A 223 6.42 -0.13 -16.74
C PHE A 223 5.68 -0.92 -15.65
N ARG A 224 5.17 -0.24 -14.62
CA ARG A 224 4.41 -0.89 -13.53
C ARG A 224 3.11 -1.54 -14.01
N SER A 225 2.43 -0.93 -14.98
CA SER A 225 1.22 -1.49 -15.59
C SER A 225 1.52 -2.80 -16.32
N LEU A 226 2.61 -2.87 -17.08
CA LEU A 226 3.06 -4.09 -17.75
C LEU A 226 3.45 -5.18 -16.76
N GLU A 227 4.20 -4.85 -15.70
CA GLU A 227 4.52 -5.81 -14.63
C GLU A 227 3.26 -6.40 -13.97
N LEU A 228 2.23 -5.59 -13.72
CA LEU A 228 0.96 -6.08 -13.17
C LEU A 228 0.22 -6.98 -14.15
N LEU A 229 0.17 -6.61 -15.44
CA LEU A 229 -0.40 -7.46 -16.49
C LEU A 229 0.32 -8.81 -16.59
N LEU A 230 1.65 -8.81 -16.48
CA LEU A 230 2.46 -10.02 -16.46
C LEU A 230 2.12 -10.91 -15.25
N LEU A 231 2.01 -10.35 -14.05
CA LEU A 231 1.63 -11.10 -12.85
C LEU A 231 0.23 -11.72 -12.99
N ILE A 232 -0.73 -10.95 -13.51
CA ILE A 232 -2.10 -11.41 -13.78
C ILE A 232 -2.09 -12.56 -14.78
N ALA A 233 -1.32 -12.46 -15.87
CA ALA A 233 -1.19 -13.51 -16.88
C ALA A 233 -0.48 -14.77 -16.35
N SER A 234 0.53 -14.59 -15.49
CA SER A 234 1.38 -15.68 -14.99
C SER A 234 0.64 -16.55 -13.99
N ASN A 235 -0.08 -15.90 -13.07
CA ASN A 235 -0.74 -16.53 -11.93
C ASN A 235 -2.24 -16.76 -12.18
N GLY A 236 -2.82 -16.15 -13.23
CA GLY A 236 -4.23 -16.30 -13.60
C GLY A 236 -4.52 -17.59 -14.38
N GLN A 237 -5.80 -17.87 -14.57
CA GLN A 237 -6.27 -18.98 -15.40
C GLN A 237 -6.03 -18.71 -16.89
N THR A 238 -6.12 -19.74 -17.74
CA THR A 238 -5.87 -19.64 -19.19
C THR A 238 -6.72 -18.56 -19.88
N GLU A 239 -7.96 -18.36 -19.46
CA GLU A 239 -8.82 -17.30 -19.99
C GLU A 239 -8.26 -15.90 -19.72
N ILE A 240 -7.77 -15.66 -18.49
CA ILE A 240 -7.14 -14.40 -18.10
C ILE A 240 -5.87 -14.15 -18.92
N LEU A 241 -5.03 -15.17 -19.11
CA LEU A 241 -3.85 -15.09 -19.96
C LEU A 241 -4.21 -14.66 -21.39
N GLN A 242 -5.30 -15.21 -21.95
CA GLN A 242 -5.76 -14.85 -23.29
C GLN A 242 -6.32 -13.41 -23.34
N ASN A 243 -7.03 -12.99 -22.29
CA ASN A 243 -7.53 -11.62 -22.18
C ASN A 243 -6.39 -10.60 -22.13
N VAL A 244 -5.34 -10.88 -21.35
CA VAL A 244 -4.12 -10.04 -21.32
C VAL A 244 -3.47 -9.99 -22.70
N LYS A 245 -3.31 -11.15 -23.37
CA LYS A 245 -2.75 -11.22 -24.74
C LYS A 245 -3.52 -10.35 -25.72
N ASN A 246 -4.85 -10.43 -25.69
CA ASN A 246 -5.72 -9.67 -26.58
C ASN A 246 -5.65 -8.16 -26.32
N ALA A 247 -5.51 -7.75 -25.05
CA ALA A 247 -5.52 -6.35 -24.68
C ALA A 247 -4.24 -5.58 -25.08
N ILE A 248 -3.08 -6.24 -25.01
CA ILE A 248 -1.79 -5.61 -25.32
C ILE A 248 -1.57 -5.49 -26.83
N ASN A 249 -2.17 -6.39 -27.63
CA ASN A 249 -2.10 -6.40 -29.10
C ASN A 249 -0.67 -6.43 -29.71
N ASP A 250 0.34 -6.65 -28.86
CA ASP A 250 1.74 -6.89 -29.23
C ASP A 250 2.27 -8.02 -28.33
N SER A 251 2.58 -9.17 -28.94
CA SER A 251 3.07 -10.32 -28.20
C SER A 251 4.48 -10.14 -27.65
N LEU A 252 5.22 -9.11 -28.08
CA LEU A 252 6.61 -8.93 -27.67
C LEU A 252 6.79 -7.84 -26.60
N ILE A 253 5.73 -7.13 -26.19
CA ILE A 253 5.87 -6.01 -25.25
C ILE A 253 6.53 -6.41 -23.93
N PHE A 254 6.34 -7.67 -23.50
CA PHE A 254 6.91 -8.14 -22.25
C PHE A 254 8.42 -8.40 -22.36
N LEU A 255 8.93 -8.64 -23.57
CA LEU A 255 10.37 -8.78 -23.78
C LEU A 255 11.10 -7.45 -23.55
N ASP A 256 10.42 -6.32 -23.74
CA ASP A 256 10.98 -4.99 -23.44
C ASP A 256 11.22 -4.78 -21.94
N LEU A 257 10.61 -5.60 -21.07
CA LEU A 257 10.87 -5.56 -19.63
C LEU A 257 12.14 -6.34 -19.22
N ILE A 258 12.72 -7.15 -20.11
CA ILE A 258 13.87 -8.00 -19.77
C ILE A 258 15.11 -7.14 -19.50
N GLY A 259 15.75 -7.37 -18.36
CA GLY A 259 16.98 -6.66 -17.96
C GLY A 259 16.75 -5.31 -17.28
N ASP A 260 15.59 -4.69 -17.49
CA ASP A 260 15.14 -3.52 -16.73
C ASP A 260 14.39 -3.93 -15.45
N SER A 261 13.90 -5.17 -15.41
CA SER A 261 13.16 -5.74 -14.29
C SER A 261 14.04 -6.55 -13.33
N ASN A 262 13.43 -7.10 -12.27
CA ASN A 262 14.09 -8.08 -11.41
C ASN A 262 14.17 -9.45 -12.12
N VAL A 263 15.20 -10.25 -11.85
CA VAL A 263 15.36 -11.64 -12.34
C VAL A 263 14.09 -12.49 -12.25
N ILE A 264 13.27 -12.30 -11.20
CA ILE A 264 11.98 -13.00 -11.05
C ILE A 264 11.01 -12.65 -12.18
N PHE A 265 10.95 -11.38 -12.58
CA PHE A 265 10.13 -10.93 -13.70
C PHE A 265 10.68 -11.43 -15.04
N ASP A 266 12.00 -11.41 -15.25
CA ASP A 266 12.63 -12.00 -16.44
C ASP A 266 12.23 -13.48 -16.61
N GLU A 267 12.26 -14.26 -15.52
CA GLU A 267 11.79 -15.64 -15.54
C GLU A 267 10.29 -15.77 -15.85
N MET A 268 9.46 -14.86 -15.33
CA MET A 268 8.02 -14.85 -15.60
C MET A 268 7.73 -14.52 -17.07
N ILE A 269 8.45 -13.55 -17.65
CA ILE A 269 8.36 -13.17 -19.05
C ILE A 269 8.65 -14.38 -19.92
N ILE A 270 9.80 -15.05 -19.72
CA ILE A 270 10.17 -16.23 -20.50
C ILE A 270 9.09 -17.33 -20.38
N LYS A 271 8.59 -17.59 -19.17
CA LYS A 271 7.54 -18.60 -18.96
C LYS A 271 6.23 -18.25 -19.69
N ILE A 272 5.82 -16.98 -19.66
CA ILE A 272 4.62 -16.52 -20.37
C ILE A 272 4.81 -16.62 -21.87
N GLU A 273 5.94 -16.18 -22.41
CA GLU A 273 6.24 -16.27 -23.85
C GLU A 273 6.22 -17.72 -24.34
N MET A 274 6.78 -18.66 -23.58
CA MET A 274 6.71 -20.08 -23.91
C MET A 274 5.27 -20.61 -23.89
N LYS A 275 4.46 -20.22 -22.89
CA LYS A 275 3.04 -20.58 -22.82
C LYS A 275 2.23 -20.00 -23.99
N TRP A 276 2.50 -18.76 -24.37
CA TRP A 276 1.81 -18.10 -25.48
C TRP A 276 2.09 -18.74 -26.83
N ASN A 277 3.32 -19.21 -27.05
CA ASN A 277 3.72 -19.82 -28.31
C ASN A 277 3.34 -21.31 -28.40
N SER A 278 3.37 -22.05 -27.28
CA SER A 278 2.99 -23.47 -27.26
C SER A 278 1.51 -23.73 -27.55
N ASN A 279 0.63 -22.78 -27.29
CA ASN A 279 -0.80 -22.90 -27.59
C ASN A 279 -1.15 -22.68 -29.08
N ILE A 280 -0.21 -22.22 -29.90
CA ILE A 280 -0.45 -21.98 -31.34
C ILE A 280 -0.54 -23.30 -32.11
N GLU A 281 0.20 -24.34 -31.70
CA GLU A 281 0.23 -25.62 -32.40
C GLU A 281 -1.08 -26.44 -32.30
N GLN A 282 -2.02 -26.05 -31.42
CA GLN A 282 -3.32 -26.72 -31.32
C GLN A 282 -4.40 -26.10 -32.23
N LEU A 283 -4.24 -24.85 -32.68
CA LEU A 283 -5.23 -24.15 -33.50
C LEU A 283 -5.08 -24.42 -35.01
N ASP A 284 -3.90 -24.84 -35.48
CA ASP A 284 -3.67 -25.19 -36.90
C ASP A 284 -4.18 -26.60 -37.28
N SER A 285 -4.90 -27.27 -36.36
CA SER A 285 -5.45 -28.62 -36.58
C SER A 285 -6.99 -28.68 -36.68
N ILE A 286 -7.65 -27.52 -36.76
CA ILE A 286 -9.10 -27.37 -37.01
C ILE A 286 -9.32 -26.75 -38.40
#